data_AF-A0A945GLX1-F1
#
_entry.id   AF-A0A945GLX1-F1
#
_cell.length_a   1.000
_cell.length_b   1.000
_cell.length_c   1.000
_cell.angle_alpha   90.00
_cell.angle_beta   90.00
_cell.angle_gamma   90.00
#
_symmetry.space_group_name_H-M   'P 1'
#
loop_
_entity.id
_entity.type
_entity.pdbx_description
1 polymer ?
#
loop_
_entity_poly.entity_id
_entity_poly.type
_entity_poly.pdbx_seq_one_letter_code
_entity_poly.pdbx_strand_id
1 'polypeptide(L)'
;MKNRIWSGMILVGLMGLHAADAPLCQAQGQMSTPEELVASYNSLADVILGAKKTERHLVLSILAVTYSQAEAALDRAKRNIQAGKDARSDIEGLAALVAQLGNEGDAAVAGIRKRLLEGGHHHNAAGEQQGIYEEGFVVVTRAAKKGFLARAAEIGKLAAAPDAGALSTQWKKVQAQYEKLAGVEAR
;
A
#
# COMPACT_ATOMS: atom_id res chain seq x y z
N MET A 1 -30.19 -63.87 20.23
CA MET A 1 -29.23 -64.84 20.85
C MET A 1 -28.04 -64.00 21.32
N LYS A 2 -27.88 -63.75 22.63
CA LYS A 2 -27.12 -64.59 23.59
C LYS A 2 -25.67 -64.78 23.07
N ASN A 3 -24.58 -64.24 23.65
CA ASN A 3 -24.22 -64.13 25.07
C ASN A 3 -23.08 -63.11 25.31
N ARG A 4 -23.19 -62.34 26.41
CA ARG A 4 -22.09 -61.64 27.10
C ARG A 4 -21.92 -62.32 28.45
N ILE A 5 -20.81 -63.01 28.69
CA ILE A 5 -20.38 -63.43 30.03
C ILE A 5 -18.86 -63.58 30.00
N TRP A 6 -18.14 -62.82 30.82
CA TRP A 6 -17.30 -63.42 31.87
C TRP A 6 -16.74 -62.37 32.82
N SER A 7 -17.19 -62.50 34.07
CA SER A 7 -16.61 -61.90 35.26
C SER A 7 -15.25 -62.55 35.54
N GLY A 8 -14.25 -61.73 35.84
CA GLY A 8 -12.99 -62.14 36.43
C GLY A 8 -12.68 -61.24 37.61
N MET A 9 -13.05 -61.69 38.80
CA MET A 9 -12.74 -61.07 40.08
C MET A 9 -11.43 -61.71 40.59
N ILE A 10 -10.37 -60.91 40.80
CA ILE A 10 -9.21 -61.34 41.60
C ILE A 10 -8.87 -60.26 42.64
N LEU A 11 -8.53 -60.79 43.80
CA LEU A 11 -8.49 -60.28 45.15
C LEU A 11 -7.29 -59.36 45.44
N VAL A 12 -7.51 -58.55 46.46
CA VAL A 12 -6.61 -57.62 47.17
C VAL A 12 -5.34 -58.30 47.71
N GLY A 13 -4.20 -57.61 47.56
CA GLY A 13 -2.97 -57.83 48.32
C GLY A 13 -2.34 -56.50 48.71
N LEU A 14 -2.33 -56.21 50.02
CA LEU A 14 -1.88 -54.97 50.66
C LEU A 14 -0.52 -55.21 51.34
N MET A 15 0.49 -54.37 51.07
CA MET A 15 1.74 -54.08 51.83
C MET A 15 2.77 -53.57 50.81
N GLY A 16 3.49 -52.46 50.95
CA GLY A 16 3.69 -51.46 51.98
C GLY A 16 4.99 -50.71 51.59
N LEU A 17 4.96 -49.37 51.66
CA LEU A 17 6.07 -48.39 51.63
C LEU A 17 7.39 -48.74 50.92
N HIS A 18 7.76 -47.93 49.92
CA HIS A 18 8.79 -46.89 50.08
C HIS A 18 8.59 -45.83 48.98
N ALA A 19 8.19 -44.64 49.42
CA ALA A 19 8.22 -43.44 48.61
C ALA A 19 9.69 -43.10 48.32
N ALA A 20 10.10 -43.22 47.06
CA ALA A 20 11.18 -42.43 46.52
C ALA A 20 10.54 -41.29 45.74
N ASP A 21 10.19 -40.22 46.46
CA ASP A 21 10.03 -38.90 45.86
C ASP A 21 11.40 -38.51 45.28
N ALA A 22 11.58 -38.78 43.99
CA ALA A 22 12.57 -38.05 43.21
C ALA A 22 11.87 -36.75 42.77
N PRO A 23 12.20 -35.59 43.38
CA PRO A 23 11.82 -34.33 42.78
C PRO A 23 12.68 -34.19 41.53
N LEU A 24 12.17 -34.65 40.37
CA LEU A 24 12.60 -34.01 39.14
C LEU A 24 11.98 -32.62 39.17
N CYS A 25 12.79 -31.72 39.76
CA CYS A 25 12.64 -30.29 39.73
C CYS A 25 11.96 -29.85 38.44
N GLN A 26 10.85 -29.16 38.64
CA GLN A 26 10.34 -28.19 37.69
C GLN A 26 11.49 -27.29 37.23
N ALA A 27 11.94 -27.53 36.01
CA ALA A 27 12.53 -26.51 35.18
C ALA A 27 11.76 -26.54 33.86
N GLN A 28 10.49 -26.14 33.92
CA GLN A 28 9.92 -25.39 32.80
C GLN A 28 10.64 -24.03 32.78
N GLY A 29 11.94 -24.05 32.46
CA GLY A 29 12.59 -22.84 32.00
C GLY A 29 11.80 -22.41 30.78
N GLN A 30 11.15 -21.25 30.85
CA GLN A 30 10.62 -20.60 29.67
C GLN A 30 11.75 -20.62 28.64
N MET A 31 11.59 -21.45 27.59
CA MET A 31 12.46 -21.39 26.42
C MET A 31 12.12 -20.08 25.72
N SER A 32 12.65 -18.99 26.26
CA SER A 32 12.64 -17.69 25.63
C SER A 32 13.58 -17.75 24.43
N THR A 33 13.15 -17.18 23.31
CA THR A 33 14.01 -17.02 22.14
C THR A 33 15.31 -16.31 22.57
N PRO A 34 16.50 -16.84 22.20
CA PRO A 34 17.78 -16.20 22.49
C PRO A 34 17.80 -14.73 22.07
N GLU A 35 18.34 -13.85 22.91
CA GLU A 35 18.36 -12.40 22.67
C GLU A 35 19.01 -12.03 21.34
N GLU A 36 20.06 -12.76 20.93
CA GLU A 36 20.77 -12.58 19.66
C GLU A 36 19.85 -12.83 18.45
N LEU A 37 18.95 -13.83 18.53
CA LEU A 37 17.97 -14.10 17.49
C LEU A 37 16.89 -13.02 17.46
N VAL A 38 16.44 -12.55 18.63
CA VAL A 38 15.49 -11.42 18.72
C VAL A 38 16.11 -10.15 18.15
N ALA A 39 17.36 -9.85 18.47
CA ALA A 39 18.11 -8.71 17.94
C ALA A 39 18.25 -8.80 16.41
N SER A 40 18.57 -9.99 15.89
CA SER A 40 18.63 -10.24 14.45
C SER A 40 17.28 -10.01 13.77
N TYR A 41 16.19 -10.44 14.40
CA TYR A 41 14.82 -10.25 13.89
C TYR A 41 14.40 -8.77 13.91
N ASN A 42 14.75 -8.03 14.97
CA ASN A 42 14.53 -6.59 15.05
C ASN A 42 15.30 -5.84 13.96
N SER A 43 16.57 -6.19 13.73
CA SER A 43 17.36 -5.59 12.65
C SER A 43 16.74 -5.86 11.27
N LEU A 44 16.22 -7.07 11.03
CA LEU A 44 15.50 -7.38 9.79
C LEU A 44 14.23 -6.52 9.65
N ALA A 45 13.48 -6.35 10.76
CA ALA A 45 12.28 -5.51 10.77
C ALA A 45 12.62 -4.05 10.42
N ASP A 46 13.68 -3.50 11.00
CA ASP A 46 14.13 -2.12 10.72
C ASP A 46 14.50 -1.94 9.23
N VAL A 47 15.19 -2.91 8.63
CA VAL A 47 15.52 -2.87 7.19
C VAL A 47 14.26 -2.84 6.33
N ILE A 48 13.28 -3.69 6.62
CA ILE A 48 12.01 -3.75 5.87
C ILE A 48 11.23 -2.44 6.03
N LEU A 49 11.12 -1.93 7.27
CA LEU A 49 10.42 -0.67 7.53
C LEU A 49 11.14 0.53 6.88
N GLY A 50 12.47 0.54 6.89
CA GLY A 50 13.29 1.55 6.21
C GLY A 50 13.10 1.54 4.69
N ALA A 51 13.07 0.35 4.08
CA ALA A 51 12.79 0.19 2.65
C ALA A 51 11.39 0.72 2.29
N LYS A 52 10.36 0.40 3.08
CA LYS A 52 8.98 0.92 2.88
C LYS A 52 8.92 2.45 2.92
N LYS A 53 9.58 3.08 3.90
CA LYS A 53 9.65 4.55 4.00
C LYS A 53 10.32 5.16 2.76
N THR A 54 11.40 4.52 2.30
CA THR A 54 12.14 4.95 1.10
C THR A 54 11.28 4.86 -0.15
N GLU A 55 10.58 3.73 -0.36
CA GLU A 55 9.63 3.57 -1.48
C GLU A 55 8.57 4.66 -1.46
N ARG A 56 7.93 4.89 -0.31
CA ARG A 56 6.89 5.93 -0.17
C ARG A 56 7.44 7.31 -0.55
N HIS A 57 8.62 7.67 -0.06
CA HIS A 57 9.24 8.96 -0.38
C HIS A 57 9.58 9.09 -1.87
N LEU A 58 10.02 8.01 -2.50
CA LEU A 58 10.28 7.98 -3.94
C LEU A 58 8.99 8.19 -4.74
N VAL A 59 7.91 7.50 -4.41
CA VAL A 59 6.61 7.67 -5.08
C VAL A 59 6.09 9.10 -4.91
N LEU A 60 6.18 9.67 -3.71
CA LEU A 60 5.81 11.07 -3.46
C LEU A 60 6.65 12.05 -4.30
N SER A 61 7.95 11.79 -4.43
CA SER A 61 8.85 12.60 -5.27
C SER A 61 8.46 12.53 -6.75
N ILE A 62 8.13 11.34 -7.26
CA ILE A 62 7.63 11.17 -8.64
C ILE A 62 6.35 11.97 -8.83
N LEU A 63 5.39 11.85 -7.91
CA LEU A 63 4.13 12.57 -7.96
C LEU A 63 4.34 14.10 -7.93
N ALA A 64 5.26 14.59 -7.10
CA ALA A 64 5.59 16.01 -7.03
C ALA A 64 6.17 16.53 -8.35
N VAL A 65 7.09 15.78 -8.96
CA VAL A 65 7.65 16.12 -10.28
C VAL A 65 6.57 16.11 -11.36
N THR A 66 5.74 15.07 -11.43
CA THR A 66 4.64 14.99 -12.41
C THR A 66 3.63 16.12 -12.20
N TYR A 67 3.33 16.48 -10.95
CA TYR A 67 2.42 17.59 -10.63
C TYR A 67 2.98 18.93 -11.11
N SER A 68 4.25 19.21 -10.83
CA SER A 68 4.92 20.43 -11.29
C SER A 68 4.96 20.53 -12.83
N GLN A 69 5.19 19.40 -13.52
CA GLN A 69 5.10 19.36 -14.98
C GLN A 69 3.69 19.66 -15.49
N ALA A 70 2.66 19.16 -14.79
CA ALA A 70 1.26 19.43 -15.10
C ALA A 70 0.92 20.91 -14.89
N GLU A 71 1.40 21.55 -13.81
CA GLU A 71 1.26 23.00 -13.61
C GLU A 71 1.86 23.80 -14.76
N ALA A 72 3.09 23.46 -15.16
CA ALA A 72 3.75 24.12 -16.26
C ALA A 72 2.99 23.95 -17.60
N ALA A 73 2.39 22.77 -17.83
CA ALA A 73 1.55 22.51 -19.00
C ALA A 73 0.24 23.31 -18.99
N LEU A 74 -0.42 23.40 -17.83
CA LEU A 74 -1.60 24.24 -17.65
C LEU A 74 -1.30 25.71 -17.95
N ASP A 75 -0.20 26.23 -17.44
CA ASP A 75 0.20 27.62 -17.67
C ASP A 75 0.49 27.90 -19.15
N ARG A 76 1.16 26.97 -19.85
CA ARG A 76 1.34 27.07 -21.31
C ARG A 76 0.00 27.07 -22.05
N ALA A 77 -0.88 26.12 -21.74
CA ALA A 77 -2.21 26.03 -22.36
C ALA A 77 -3.00 27.33 -22.16
N LYS A 78 -3.05 27.86 -20.93
CA LYS A 78 -3.74 29.12 -20.61
C LYS A 78 -3.16 30.32 -21.37
N ARG A 79 -1.82 30.44 -21.42
CA ARG A 79 -1.17 31.51 -22.20
C ARG A 79 -1.49 31.42 -23.68
N ASN A 80 -1.49 30.22 -24.26
CA ASN A 80 -1.81 30.02 -25.68
C ASN A 80 -3.28 30.37 -25.97
N ILE A 81 -4.23 29.94 -25.11
CA ILE A 81 -5.65 30.31 -25.22
C ILE A 81 -5.83 31.83 -25.17
N GLN A 82 -5.22 32.50 -24.20
CA GLN A 82 -5.33 33.96 -24.03
C GLN A 82 -4.72 34.73 -25.21
N ALA A 83 -3.66 34.19 -25.81
CA ALA A 83 -3.03 34.77 -26.99
C ALA A 83 -3.76 34.42 -28.31
N GLY A 84 -4.85 33.67 -28.27
CA GLY A 84 -5.55 33.20 -29.47
C GLY A 84 -4.74 32.20 -30.32
N LYS A 85 -3.73 31.55 -29.71
CA LYS A 85 -2.89 30.54 -30.34
C LYS A 85 -3.48 29.14 -30.16
N ASP A 86 -3.06 28.21 -31.00
CA ASP A 86 -3.40 26.80 -30.80
C ASP A 86 -2.82 26.31 -29.47
N ALA A 87 -3.70 25.78 -28.62
CA ALA A 87 -3.39 25.24 -27.30
C ALA A 87 -3.69 23.74 -27.20
N ARG A 88 -4.11 23.09 -28.30
CA ARG A 88 -4.58 21.69 -28.30
C ARG A 88 -3.54 20.74 -27.72
N SER A 89 -2.31 20.82 -28.22
CA SER A 89 -1.22 19.94 -27.78
C SER A 89 -0.86 20.16 -26.30
N ASP A 90 -0.87 21.39 -25.80
CA ASP A 90 -0.63 21.66 -24.39
C ASP A 90 -1.75 21.09 -23.49
N ILE A 91 -3.01 21.15 -23.94
CA ILE A 91 -4.16 20.58 -23.22
C ILE A 91 -4.09 19.06 -23.20
N GLU A 92 -3.74 18.43 -24.33
CA GLU A 92 -3.54 16.98 -24.40
C GLU A 92 -2.36 16.53 -23.53
N GLY A 93 -1.27 17.30 -23.53
CA GLY A 93 -0.13 17.07 -22.65
C GLY A 93 -0.49 17.20 -21.17
N LEU A 94 -1.29 18.21 -20.80
CA LEU A 94 -1.82 18.37 -19.46
C LEU A 94 -2.69 17.16 -19.06
N ALA A 95 -3.60 16.73 -19.94
CA ALA A 95 -4.45 15.55 -19.70
C ALA A 95 -3.60 14.29 -19.47
N ALA A 96 -2.55 14.09 -20.27
CA ALA A 96 -1.63 12.97 -20.12
C ALA A 96 -0.89 13.00 -18.77
N LEU A 97 -0.38 14.15 -18.35
CA LEU A 97 0.29 14.32 -17.06
C LEU A 97 -0.67 14.08 -15.88
N VAL A 98 -1.91 14.55 -15.97
CA VAL A 98 -2.95 14.27 -14.96
C VAL A 98 -3.28 12.77 -14.92
N ALA A 99 -3.28 12.09 -16.06
CA ALA A 99 -3.44 10.63 -16.09
C ALA A 99 -2.25 9.90 -15.46
N GLN A 100 -1.02 10.39 -15.67
CA GLN A 100 0.18 9.87 -15.02
C GLN A 100 0.14 10.02 -13.50
N LEU A 101 -0.39 11.13 -12.96
CA LEU A 101 -0.65 11.25 -11.50
C LEU A 101 -1.52 10.10 -10.98
N GLY A 102 -2.54 9.69 -11.74
CA GLY A 102 -3.39 8.55 -11.40
C GLY A 102 -2.69 7.18 -11.47
N ASN A 103 -1.56 7.09 -12.16
CA ASN A 103 -0.76 5.88 -12.30
C ASN A 103 0.55 5.92 -11.49
N GLU A 104 0.72 6.90 -10.60
CA GLU A 104 1.96 7.12 -9.83
C GLU A 104 3.19 7.39 -10.72
N GLY A 105 2.97 8.03 -11.86
CA GLY A 105 3.98 8.25 -12.89
C GLY A 105 3.69 7.42 -14.14
N ASP A 106 4.72 6.77 -14.67
CA ASP A 106 4.64 5.98 -15.89
C ASP A 106 4.46 4.47 -15.63
N ALA A 107 4.32 3.69 -16.71
CA ALA A 107 4.13 2.26 -16.63
C ALA A 107 5.32 1.49 -16.00
N ALA A 108 6.53 2.08 -15.98
CA ALA A 108 7.69 1.43 -15.39
C ALA A 108 7.58 1.38 -13.86
N VAL A 109 7.02 2.42 -13.23
CA VAL A 109 6.76 2.45 -11.78
C VAL A 109 5.78 1.35 -11.37
N ALA A 110 4.73 1.12 -12.17
CA ALA A 110 3.77 0.04 -11.91
C ALA A 110 4.43 -1.36 -11.96
N GLY A 111 5.40 -1.57 -12.85
CA GLY A 111 6.19 -2.80 -12.93
C GLY A 111 7.08 -3.01 -11.70
N ILE A 112 7.71 -1.93 -11.21
CA ILE A 112 8.51 -1.95 -9.98
C ILE A 112 7.64 -2.30 -8.78
N ARG A 113 6.48 -1.66 -8.64
CA ARG A 113 5.54 -1.99 -7.56
C ARG A 113 5.17 -3.46 -7.60
N LYS A 114 4.77 -4.00 -8.75
CA LYS A 114 4.43 -5.43 -8.89
C LYS A 114 5.55 -6.34 -8.37
N ARG A 115 6.80 -6.05 -8.72
CA ARG A 115 7.98 -6.79 -8.21
C ARG A 115 8.15 -6.65 -6.69
N LEU A 116 7.85 -5.49 -6.11
CA LEU A 116 7.86 -5.30 -4.66
C LEU A 116 6.73 -6.10 -3.98
N LEU A 117 5.54 -6.19 -4.58
CA LEU A 117 4.44 -7.05 -4.09
C LEU A 117 4.88 -8.53 -4.04
N GLU A 118 5.58 -9.01 -5.08
CA GLU A 118 6.09 -10.39 -5.15
C GLU A 118 7.10 -10.71 -4.03
N GLY A 119 7.78 -9.70 -3.48
CA GLY A 119 8.73 -9.83 -2.36
C GLY A 119 8.09 -10.04 -0.98
N GLY A 120 6.79 -10.32 -0.88
CA GLY A 120 6.11 -10.60 0.39
C GLY A 120 5.79 -9.35 1.23
N HIS A 121 5.75 -8.18 0.59
CA HIS A 121 5.42 -6.91 1.21
C HIS A 121 3.93 -6.78 1.62
N HIS A 122 3.19 -7.85 1.94
CA HIS A 122 1.77 -7.73 2.30
C HIS A 122 1.36 -8.59 3.48
N HIS A 123 0.75 -7.94 4.48
CA HIS A 123 -0.01 -8.61 5.54
C HIS A 123 -1.50 -8.81 5.16
N ASN A 124 -2.00 -8.19 4.08
CA ASN A 124 -3.44 -8.25 3.71
C ASN A 124 -3.71 -8.46 2.21
N ALA A 125 -3.32 -9.63 1.69
CA ALA A 125 -3.51 -10.00 0.28
C ALA A 125 -4.97 -9.95 -0.21
N ALA A 126 -5.95 -10.16 0.67
CA ALA A 126 -7.37 -10.16 0.32
C ALA A 126 -7.95 -8.73 0.12
N GLY A 127 -7.55 -7.78 0.97
CA GLY A 127 -7.93 -6.36 0.81
C GLY A 127 -7.33 -5.76 -0.46
N GLU A 128 -6.09 -6.11 -0.77
CA GLU A 128 -5.32 -5.49 -1.85
C GLU A 128 -5.79 -5.95 -3.24
N GLN A 129 -6.26 -7.20 -3.37
CA GLN A 129 -6.96 -7.65 -4.57
C GLN A 129 -8.22 -6.81 -4.85
N GLN A 130 -8.84 -6.27 -3.81
CA GLN A 130 -9.98 -5.37 -3.89
C GLN A 130 -9.57 -3.89 -4.01
N GLY A 131 -8.27 -3.60 -4.06
CA GLY A 131 -7.71 -2.25 -4.11
C GLY A 131 -7.78 -1.50 -2.78
N ILE A 132 -8.00 -2.22 -1.69
CA ILE A 132 -7.94 -1.73 -0.30
C ILE A 132 -6.52 -2.03 0.17
N TYR A 133 -5.67 -1.02 0.10
CA TYR A 133 -4.30 -1.11 0.59
C TYR A 133 -4.26 -0.59 2.02
N GLU A 134 -3.44 -1.20 2.87
CA GLU A 134 -3.16 -0.65 4.19
C GLU A 134 -2.59 0.78 4.04
N GLU A 135 -2.89 1.62 5.03
CA GLU A 135 -2.41 2.99 5.05
C GLU A 135 -0.86 3.00 5.00
N GLY A 136 -0.30 3.72 4.03
CA GLY A 136 1.15 3.78 3.78
C GLY A 136 1.68 2.81 2.72
N PHE A 137 0.89 1.85 2.22
CA PHE A 137 1.32 0.89 1.19
C PHE A 137 1.14 1.37 -0.25
N VAL A 138 0.09 2.15 -0.50
CA VAL A 138 -0.20 2.69 -1.82
C VAL A 138 -0.52 4.17 -1.66
N VAL A 139 0.30 5.01 -2.28
CA VAL A 139 0.11 6.46 -2.25
C VAL A 139 -1.12 6.83 -3.08
N VAL A 140 -1.24 6.34 -4.32
CA VAL A 140 -2.42 6.61 -5.16
C VAL A 140 -3.40 5.45 -5.09
N THR A 141 -4.38 5.58 -4.19
CA THR A 141 -5.45 4.60 -4.03
C THR A 141 -6.28 4.43 -5.31
N ARG A 142 -7.04 3.33 -5.42
CA ARG A 142 -7.97 3.11 -6.55
C ARG A 142 -8.96 4.27 -6.72
N ALA A 143 -9.43 4.84 -5.60
CA ALA A 143 -10.32 5.99 -5.60
C ALA A 143 -9.63 7.25 -6.15
N ALA A 144 -8.40 7.53 -5.70
CA ALA A 144 -7.61 8.65 -6.23
C ALA A 144 -7.31 8.45 -7.73
N LYS A 145 -6.86 7.26 -8.14
CA LYS A 145 -6.65 6.94 -9.56
C LYS A 145 -7.89 7.24 -10.40
N LYS A 146 -9.06 6.76 -9.99
CA LYS A 146 -10.33 7.03 -10.68
C LYS A 146 -10.60 8.53 -10.79
N GLY A 147 -10.35 9.29 -9.72
CA GLY A 147 -10.49 10.75 -9.71
C GLY A 147 -9.58 11.44 -10.73
N PHE A 148 -8.30 11.09 -10.77
CA PHE A 148 -7.35 11.68 -11.72
C PHE A 148 -7.68 11.34 -13.16
N LEU A 149 -7.98 10.07 -13.46
CA LEU A 149 -8.34 9.65 -14.82
C LEU A 149 -9.64 10.32 -15.30
N ALA A 150 -10.62 10.49 -14.41
CA ALA A 150 -11.83 11.23 -14.75
C ALA A 150 -11.52 12.71 -15.06
N ARG A 151 -10.59 13.35 -14.35
CA ARG A 151 -10.18 14.73 -14.65
C ARG A 151 -9.36 14.82 -15.93
N ALA A 152 -8.44 13.89 -16.16
CA ALA A 152 -7.68 13.80 -17.40
C ALA A 152 -8.61 13.71 -18.63
N ALA A 153 -9.64 12.86 -18.57
CA ALA A 153 -10.63 12.76 -19.63
C ALA A 153 -11.40 14.07 -19.87
N GLU A 154 -11.83 14.75 -18.80
CA GLU A 154 -12.52 16.05 -18.92
C GLU A 154 -11.60 17.15 -19.47
N ILE A 155 -10.33 17.19 -19.05
CA ILE A 155 -9.32 18.11 -19.61
C ILE A 155 -9.10 17.82 -21.09
N GLY A 156 -8.93 16.56 -21.48
CA GLY A 156 -8.69 16.15 -22.86
C GLY A 156 -9.83 16.57 -23.80
N LYS A 157 -11.09 16.54 -23.34
CA LYS A 157 -12.23 17.04 -24.14
C LYS A 157 -12.13 18.54 -24.46
N LEU A 158 -11.47 19.34 -23.61
CA LEU A 158 -11.27 20.77 -23.84
C LEU A 158 -10.29 21.04 -24.99
N ALA A 159 -9.54 20.04 -25.47
CA ALA A 159 -8.64 20.19 -26.62
C ALA A 159 -9.42 20.49 -27.93
N ALA A 160 -10.69 20.08 -28.01
CA ALA A 160 -11.57 20.37 -29.15
C ALA A 160 -12.09 21.82 -29.14
N ALA A 161 -12.32 22.38 -27.95
CA ALA A 161 -12.77 23.75 -27.74
C ALA A 161 -12.04 24.35 -26.51
N PRO A 162 -10.82 24.88 -26.69
CA PRO A 162 -10.00 25.36 -25.57
C PRO A 162 -10.65 26.49 -24.78
N ASP A 163 -10.79 26.28 -23.46
CA ASP A 163 -11.34 27.27 -22.52
C ASP A 163 -10.50 27.34 -21.25
N ALA A 164 -9.92 28.50 -20.97
CA ALA A 164 -9.01 28.72 -19.83
C ALA A 164 -9.74 28.66 -18.46
N GLY A 165 -11.02 29.04 -18.41
CA GLY A 165 -11.85 28.97 -17.21
C GLY A 165 -12.24 27.53 -16.86
N ALA A 166 -12.61 26.74 -17.87
CA ALA A 166 -12.89 25.32 -17.75
C ALA A 166 -11.63 24.54 -17.34
N LEU A 167 -10.47 24.84 -17.95
CA LEU A 167 -9.18 24.27 -17.53
C LEU A 167 -8.89 24.57 -16.06
N SER A 168 -9.06 25.83 -15.63
CA SER A 168 -8.84 26.22 -14.24
C SER A 168 -9.81 25.52 -13.28
N THR A 169 -11.05 25.26 -13.71
CA THR A 169 -12.06 24.53 -12.93
C THR A 169 -11.69 23.06 -12.76
N GLN A 170 -11.22 22.40 -13.81
CA GLN A 170 -10.75 21.02 -13.70
C GLN A 170 -9.45 20.93 -12.89
N TRP A 171 -8.54 21.89 -13.08
CA TRP A 171 -7.28 21.95 -12.34
C TRP A 171 -7.49 22.03 -10.82
N LYS A 172 -8.41 22.88 -10.35
CA LYS A 172 -8.75 22.95 -8.91
C LYS A 172 -9.14 21.59 -8.32
N LYS A 173 -9.78 20.72 -9.10
CA LYS A 173 -10.16 19.37 -8.66
C LYS A 173 -8.96 18.42 -8.66
N VAL A 174 -8.05 18.56 -9.63
CA VAL A 174 -6.76 17.84 -9.65
C VAL A 174 -5.93 18.22 -8.43
N GLN A 175 -5.77 19.52 -8.17
CA GLN A 175 -5.06 20.07 -7.03
C GLN A 175 -5.65 19.58 -5.70
N ALA A 176 -6.96 19.72 -5.49
CA ALA A 176 -7.60 19.26 -4.25
C ALA A 176 -7.43 17.74 -4.02
N GLN A 177 -7.27 16.95 -5.08
CA GLN A 177 -6.99 15.54 -4.95
C GLN A 177 -5.50 15.25 -4.68
N TYR A 178 -4.60 15.96 -5.34
CA TYR A 178 -3.17 15.88 -5.07
C TYR A 178 -2.83 16.28 -3.63
N GLU A 179 -3.41 17.36 -3.13
CA GLU A 179 -3.24 17.84 -1.75
C GLU A 179 -3.71 16.80 -0.73
N LYS A 180 -4.75 16.02 -1.03
CA LYS A 180 -5.17 14.90 -0.16
C LYS A 180 -4.13 13.79 -0.09
N LEU A 181 -3.33 13.60 -1.14
CA LEU A 181 -2.24 12.61 -1.14
C LEU A 181 -1.02 13.13 -0.38
N ALA A 182 -0.66 14.41 -0.60
CA ALA A 182 0.45 15.06 0.10
C ALA A 182 0.15 15.29 1.59
N GLY A 183 -1.09 15.62 1.94
CA GLY A 183 -1.54 15.88 3.31
C GLY A 183 -1.63 14.65 4.22
N VAL A 184 -1.42 13.43 3.70
CA VAL A 184 -1.23 12.21 4.50
C VAL A 184 0.09 12.29 5.33
N GLU A 185 0.96 13.28 5.10
CA GLU A 185 2.13 13.54 5.95
C GLU A 185 1.83 14.13 7.33
N ALA A 186 0.63 14.68 7.55
CA ALA A 186 0.32 15.43 8.78
C ALA A 186 -0.41 14.61 9.87
N ARG A 187 -0.55 13.29 9.71
CA ARG A 187 -1.17 12.37 10.67
C ARG A 187 -0.28 11.17 10.89
#